data_AF-A0A6B2EA93-F1
#
_entry.id   AF-A0A6B2EA93-F1
#
_cell.length_a   1.000
_cell.length_b   1.000
_cell.length_c   1.000
_cell.angle_alpha   90.00
_cell.angle_beta   90.00
_cell.angle_gamma   90.00
#
_symmetry.space_group_name_H-M   'P 1'
#
loop_
_entity.id
_entity.type
_entity.pdbx_description
1 polymer ?
#
loop_
_entity_poly.entity_id
_entity_poly.type
_entity_poly.pdbx_seq_one_letter_code
_entity_poly.pdbx_strand_id
1 'polypeptide(L)'
;PQEEDDEMDDIDKLRDDLQSTKQMLALELRNKEAHERENKRLLARIQNLEAELERERWSITGEPVQKTNVQPAEELVQSLKTEAEDAQKQATMLEKKYQETAEQLDKAKTEIEEQKRRIAVLEKQVSQGTGPGGGGSRRDSEAPQRDSSAEPEPELSESDSEEDEATKEERRKRRLMREVKMLQTKLARLKDKEKMSKKEREGLKDAMKKAQVALKEEKKKYRGLQKEVDKMAKLMKDVDVDEDEEKEEEDEEEETEESDDESDSEESGSDEESESESEDEDADDEKKKTNLEPRVKRHEGLLAALKKGNYLHQANVDRLKDEVSKQREASELLQRDLDSVLSELG
;
A
#
# COMPACT_ATOMS: atom_id res chain seq x y z
N PRO A 1 -31.01 -37.98 -24.03
CA PRO A 1 -30.57 -37.07 -25.11
C PRO A 1 -30.13 -35.70 -24.59
N GLN A 2 -30.97 -34.97 -23.82
CA GLN A 2 -30.59 -33.64 -23.30
C GLN A 2 -29.50 -33.69 -22.22
N GLU A 3 -29.55 -34.66 -21.29
CA GLU A 3 -28.50 -34.83 -20.27
C GLU A 3 -27.13 -35.22 -20.86
N GLU A 4 -27.09 -35.92 -22.00
CA GLU A 4 -25.84 -36.29 -22.68
C GLU A 4 -25.22 -35.11 -23.45
N ASP A 5 -26.04 -34.15 -23.91
CA ASP A 5 -25.57 -32.93 -24.58
C ASP A 5 -25.00 -31.93 -23.55
N ASP A 6 -25.63 -31.80 -22.37
CA ASP A 6 -25.15 -30.96 -21.28
C ASP A 6 -23.82 -31.48 -20.68
N GLU A 7 -23.66 -32.80 -20.55
CA GLU A 7 -22.40 -33.42 -20.11
C GLU A 7 -21.26 -33.22 -21.13
N MET A 8 -21.56 -33.18 -22.43
CA MET A 8 -20.58 -32.92 -23.50
C MET A 8 -20.08 -31.47 -23.49
N ASP A 9 -20.98 -30.51 -23.27
CA ASP A 9 -20.63 -29.08 -23.16
C ASP A 9 -19.75 -28.78 -21.95
N ASP A 10 -19.95 -29.49 -20.84
CA ASP A 10 -19.10 -29.35 -19.65
C ASP A 10 -17.72 -29.97 -19.84
N ILE A 11 -17.60 -31.03 -20.63
CA ILE A 11 -16.30 -31.62 -21.00
C ILE A 11 -15.49 -30.64 -21.86
N ASP A 12 -16.12 -29.95 -22.82
CA ASP A 12 -15.44 -28.98 -23.68
C ASP A 12 -15.01 -27.72 -22.90
N LYS A 13 -15.82 -27.23 -21.95
CA LYS A 13 -15.40 -26.15 -21.03
C LYS A 13 -14.19 -26.55 -20.18
N LEU A 14 -14.22 -27.75 -19.59
CA LEU A 14 -13.10 -28.29 -18.81
C LEU A 14 -11.83 -28.44 -19.66
N ARG A 15 -11.99 -28.75 -20.96
CA ARG A 15 -10.88 -28.83 -21.91
C ARG A 15 -10.27 -27.46 -22.18
N ASP A 16 -11.10 -26.44 -22.36
CA ASP A 16 -10.67 -25.06 -22.60
C ASP A 16 -9.98 -24.48 -21.35
N ASP A 17 -10.54 -24.71 -20.17
CA ASP A 17 -9.91 -24.32 -18.90
C ASP A 17 -8.56 -25.03 -18.68
N LEU A 18 -8.48 -26.32 -19.02
CA LEU A 18 -7.23 -27.07 -18.95
C LEU A 18 -6.19 -26.55 -19.97
N GLN A 19 -6.62 -26.12 -21.16
CA GLN A 19 -5.73 -25.51 -22.13
C GLN A 19 -5.26 -24.12 -21.70
N SER A 20 -6.15 -23.31 -21.12
CA SER A 20 -5.86 -21.98 -20.59
C SER A 20 -4.85 -22.06 -19.43
N THR A 21 -5.08 -22.95 -18.47
CA THR A 21 -4.15 -23.20 -17.35
C THR A 21 -2.79 -23.71 -17.84
N LYS A 22 -2.76 -24.57 -18.86
CA LYS A 22 -1.51 -25.02 -19.50
C LYS A 22 -0.75 -23.85 -20.16
N GLN A 23 -1.46 -22.94 -20.84
CA GLN A 23 -0.85 -21.76 -21.45
C GLN A 23 -0.30 -20.79 -20.41
N MET A 24 -1.05 -20.57 -19.32
CA MET A 24 -0.61 -19.74 -18.20
C MET A 24 0.65 -20.31 -17.55
N LEU A 25 0.68 -21.62 -17.25
CA LEU A 25 1.83 -22.28 -16.69
C LEU A 25 3.07 -22.20 -17.62
N ALA A 26 2.87 -22.32 -18.93
CA ALA A 26 3.96 -22.17 -19.89
C ALA A 26 4.55 -20.75 -19.88
N LEU A 27 3.71 -19.72 -19.72
CA LEU A 27 4.17 -18.34 -19.56
C LEU A 27 4.90 -18.14 -18.23
N GLU A 28 4.39 -18.68 -17.13
CA GLU A 28 5.05 -18.62 -15.83
C GLU A 28 6.43 -19.29 -15.85
N LEU A 29 6.57 -20.46 -16.47
CA LEU A 29 7.85 -21.14 -16.63
C LEU A 29 8.83 -20.30 -17.46
N ARG A 30 8.37 -19.69 -18.57
CA ARG A 30 9.19 -18.80 -19.40
C ARG A 30 9.66 -17.57 -18.61
N ASN A 31 8.77 -16.96 -17.82
CA ASN A 31 9.11 -15.82 -16.97
C ASN A 31 10.08 -16.22 -15.87
N LYS A 32 9.87 -17.36 -15.22
CA LYS A 32 10.77 -17.90 -14.20
C LYS A 32 12.17 -18.12 -14.77
N GLU A 33 12.29 -18.74 -15.94
CA GLU A 33 13.60 -18.90 -16.58
C GLU A 33 14.24 -17.56 -17.00
N ALA A 34 13.45 -16.55 -17.37
CA ALA A 34 13.97 -15.22 -17.67
C ALA A 34 14.54 -14.55 -16.40
N HIS A 35 13.79 -14.62 -15.29
CA HIS A 35 14.24 -14.13 -13.98
C HIS A 35 15.47 -14.88 -13.46
N GLU A 36 15.55 -16.20 -13.64
CA GLU A 36 16.74 -16.97 -13.26
C GLU A 36 17.98 -16.56 -14.07
N ARG A 37 17.83 -16.28 -15.37
CA ARG A 37 18.92 -15.76 -16.20
C ARG A 37 19.35 -14.36 -15.77
N GLU A 38 18.41 -13.49 -15.44
CA GLU A 38 18.69 -12.14 -14.95
C GLU A 38 19.37 -12.16 -13.59
N ASN A 39 18.87 -12.95 -12.63
CA ASN A 39 19.52 -13.16 -11.33
C ASN A 39 20.96 -13.66 -11.49
N LYS A 40 21.20 -14.60 -12.41
CA LYS A 40 22.55 -15.08 -12.68
C LYS A 40 23.47 -13.97 -13.23
N ARG A 41 22.96 -13.08 -14.07
CA ARG A 41 23.71 -11.90 -14.57
C ARG A 41 23.99 -10.90 -13.45
N LEU A 42 23.02 -10.63 -12.58
CA LEU A 42 23.18 -9.73 -11.44
C LEU A 42 24.21 -10.28 -10.45
N LEU A 43 24.15 -11.57 -10.12
CA LEU A 43 25.14 -12.22 -9.25
C LEU A 43 26.56 -12.14 -9.85
N ALA A 44 26.71 -12.34 -11.15
CA ALA A 44 28.01 -12.17 -11.81
C ALA A 44 28.51 -10.71 -11.78
N ARG A 45 27.60 -9.73 -11.89
CA ARG A 45 27.94 -8.32 -11.78
C ARG A 45 28.36 -7.94 -10.36
N ILE A 46 27.67 -8.46 -9.34
CA ILE A 46 28.04 -8.29 -7.93
C ILE A 46 29.45 -8.87 -7.69
N GLN A 47 29.71 -10.10 -8.14
CA GLN A 47 31.03 -10.72 -8.00
C GLN A 47 32.14 -9.92 -8.69
N ASN A 48 31.86 -9.34 -9.87
CA ASN A 48 32.84 -8.47 -10.55
C ASN A 48 33.09 -7.18 -9.76
N LEU A 49 32.03 -6.53 -9.25
CA LEU A 49 32.15 -5.31 -8.45
C LEU A 49 32.86 -5.57 -7.12
N GLU A 50 32.61 -6.72 -6.47
CA GLU A 50 33.34 -7.16 -5.28
C GLU A 50 34.83 -7.34 -5.59
N ALA A 51 35.18 -7.97 -6.71
CA ALA A 51 36.57 -8.13 -7.14
C ALA A 51 37.23 -6.79 -7.53
N GLU A 52 36.48 -5.84 -8.10
CA GLU A 52 36.95 -4.49 -8.39
C GLU A 52 37.19 -3.70 -7.09
N LEU A 53 36.28 -3.76 -6.12
CA LEU A 53 36.45 -3.16 -4.80
C LEU A 53 37.63 -3.78 -4.02
N GLU A 54 37.83 -5.09 -4.10
CA GLU A 54 39.00 -5.74 -3.51
C GLU A 54 40.31 -5.31 -4.18
N ARG A 55 40.31 -5.14 -5.51
CA ARG A 55 41.46 -4.59 -6.24
C ARG A 55 41.73 -3.13 -5.91
N GLU A 56 40.70 -2.30 -5.79
CA GLU A 56 40.83 -0.90 -5.38
C GLU A 56 41.36 -0.78 -3.95
N ARG A 57 40.86 -1.63 -3.03
CA ARG A 57 41.40 -1.73 -1.67
C ARG A 57 42.87 -2.10 -1.66
N TRP A 58 43.31 -2.98 -2.57
CA TRP A 58 44.71 -3.37 -2.70
C TRP A 58 45.56 -2.33 -3.46
N SER A 59 44.98 -1.57 -4.40
CA SER A 59 45.69 -0.55 -5.18
C SER A 59 45.90 0.74 -4.40
N ILE A 60 45.05 1.06 -3.42
CA ILE A 60 45.20 2.22 -2.53
C ILE A 60 46.21 1.97 -1.39
N THR A 61 46.52 0.70 -1.05
CA THR A 61 47.31 0.34 0.15
C THR A 61 48.65 -0.35 -0.14
N GLY A 62 49.47 0.26 -0.99
CA GLY A 62 50.85 -0.18 -1.26
C GLY A 62 51.83 -0.13 -0.08
N GLU A 63 51.45 0.42 1.09
CA GLU A 63 52.27 0.41 2.31
C GLU A 63 51.40 0.28 3.58
N PRO A 64 51.91 -0.37 4.66
CA PRO A 64 51.21 -0.44 5.94
C PRO A 64 51.26 0.94 6.61
N VAL A 65 50.17 1.69 6.52
CA VAL A 65 50.03 3.03 7.12
C VAL A 65 50.17 2.92 8.64
N GLN A 66 51.22 3.54 9.17
CA GLN A 66 51.38 3.82 10.59
C GLN A 66 50.23 4.68 11.08
N LYS A 67 49.59 4.22 12.17
CA LYS A 67 48.52 4.91 12.87
C LYS A 67 49.00 6.27 13.39
N THR A 68 48.61 7.36 12.74
CA THR A 68 48.76 8.69 13.31
C THR A 68 47.48 9.08 14.06
N ASN A 69 47.65 9.15 15.38
CA ASN A 69 46.90 9.95 16.35
C ASN A 69 45.37 9.80 16.41
N VAL A 70 44.95 8.77 17.14
CA VAL A 70 43.56 8.46 17.51
C VAL A 70 43.36 8.95 18.95
N GLN A 71 42.72 10.10 19.16
CA GLN A 71 42.20 10.46 20.50
C GLN A 71 40.74 10.96 20.55
N PRO A 72 40.07 11.41 19.46
CA PRO A 72 38.61 11.57 19.47
C PRO A 72 37.84 10.38 18.86
N ALA A 73 38.55 9.41 18.27
CA ALA A 73 37.92 8.27 17.57
C ALA A 73 37.62 7.05 18.46
N GLU A 74 38.21 6.94 19.66
CA GLU A 74 37.90 5.81 20.56
C GLU A 74 36.53 5.93 21.20
N GLU A 75 36.12 7.14 21.60
CA GLU A 75 34.78 7.38 22.17
C GLU A 75 33.68 7.18 21.13
N LEU A 76 33.89 7.64 19.89
CA LEU A 76 32.95 7.43 18.79
C LEU A 76 32.87 5.95 18.37
N VAL A 77 34.00 5.24 18.38
CA VAL A 77 34.00 3.79 18.11
C VAL A 77 33.31 3.03 19.24
N GLN A 78 33.48 3.46 20.50
CA GLN A 78 32.76 2.86 21.63
C GLN A 78 31.26 3.16 21.56
N SER A 79 30.84 4.38 21.19
CA SER A 79 29.43 4.74 21.06
C SER A 79 28.75 3.96 19.93
N LEU A 80 29.41 3.84 18.77
CA LEU A 80 28.91 3.05 17.64
C LEU A 80 28.83 1.56 17.98
N LYS A 81 29.76 1.03 18.79
CA LYS A 81 29.68 -0.35 19.28
C LYS A 81 28.51 -0.55 20.23
N THR A 82 28.28 0.37 21.18
CA THR A 82 27.13 0.28 22.09
C THR A 82 25.80 0.39 21.34
N GLU A 83 25.73 1.27 20.34
CA GLU A 83 24.54 1.44 19.50
C GLU A 83 24.28 0.19 18.64
N ALA A 84 25.33 -0.41 18.08
CA ALA A 84 25.21 -1.68 17.34
C ALA A 84 24.77 -2.84 18.25
N GLU A 85 25.29 -2.92 19.48
CA GLU A 85 24.87 -3.92 20.46
C GLU A 85 23.42 -3.73 20.89
N ASP A 86 22.97 -2.49 21.07
CA ASP A 86 21.60 -2.20 21.46
C ASP A 86 20.62 -2.43 20.30
N ALA A 87 21.02 -2.11 19.06
CA ALA A 87 20.27 -2.49 17.87
C ALA A 87 20.14 -4.02 17.74
N GLN A 88 21.19 -4.79 18.02
CA GLN A 88 21.12 -6.26 18.04
C GLN A 88 20.21 -6.78 19.16
N LYS A 89 20.26 -6.19 20.36
CA LYS A 89 19.34 -6.55 21.46
C LYS A 89 17.89 -6.24 21.11
N GLN A 90 17.62 -5.10 20.47
CA GLN A 90 16.28 -4.76 20.01
C GLN A 90 15.79 -5.70 18.90
N ALA A 91 16.64 -6.03 17.94
CA ALA A 91 16.30 -6.99 16.87
C ALA A 91 15.96 -8.37 17.45
N THR A 92 16.77 -8.88 18.38
CA THR A 92 16.50 -10.18 19.05
C THR A 92 15.25 -10.15 19.94
N MET A 93 14.96 -9.03 20.60
CA MET A 93 13.69 -8.87 21.34
C MET A 93 12.48 -8.84 20.41
N LEU A 94 12.58 -8.16 19.27
CA LEU A 94 11.52 -8.14 18.28
C LEU A 94 11.30 -9.53 17.69
N GLU A 95 12.38 -10.25 17.36
CA GLU A 95 12.31 -11.61 16.87
C GLU A 95 11.61 -12.55 17.87
N LYS A 96 11.94 -12.47 19.16
CA LYS A 96 11.25 -13.22 20.21
C LYS A 96 9.77 -12.87 20.29
N LYS A 97 9.41 -11.59 20.23
CA LYS A 97 8.01 -11.15 20.22
C LYS A 97 7.26 -11.66 18.98
N TYR A 98 7.90 -11.68 17.83
CA TYR A 98 7.32 -12.26 16.61
C TYR A 98 7.10 -13.77 16.75
N GLN A 99 8.06 -14.50 17.33
CA GLN A 99 7.91 -15.93 17.60
C GLN A 99 6.78 -16.20 18.61
N GLU A 100 6.74 -15.48 19.73
CA GLU A 100 5.69 -15.61 20.75
C GLU A 100 4.30 -15.29 20.19
N THR A 101 4.17 -14.24 19.38
CA THR A 101 2.88 -13.88 18.76
C THR A 101 2.46 -14.89 17.70
N ALA A 102 3.41 -15.45 16.93
CA ALA A 102 3.13 -16.54 16.01
C ALA A 102 2.63 -17.79 16.75
N GLU A 103 3.27 -18.18 17.85
CA GLU A 103 2.81 -19.30 18.69
C GLU A 103 1.43 -19.05 19.30
N GLN A 104 1.15 -17.83 19.75
CA GLN A 104 -0.19 -17.46 20.25
C GLN A 104 -1.25 -17.54 19.14
N LEU A 105 -0.92 -17.11 17.93
CA LEU A 105 -1.79 -17.17 16.78
C LEU A 105 -2.09 -18.63 16.37
N ASP A 106 -1.09 -19.50 16.41
CA ASP A 106 -1.29 -20.94 16.15
C ASP A 106 -2.12 -21.61 17.25
N LYS A 107 -1.88 -21.30 18.53
CA LYS A 107 -2.74 -21.74 19.64
C LYS A 107 -4.19 -21.29 19.44
N ALA A 108 -4.41 -20.02 19.12
CA ALA A 108 -5.75 -19.48 18.86
C ALA A 108 -6.42 -20.16 17.65
N LYS A 109 -5.68 -20.44 16.57
CA LYS A 109 -6.21 -21.21 15.44
C LYS A 109 -6.63 -22.62 15.85
N THR A 110 -5.81 -23.33 16.62
CA THR A 110 -6.16 -24.68 17.11
C THR A 110 -7.39 -24.65 18.02
N GLU A 111 -7.50 -23.67 18.92
CA GLU A 111 -8.68 -23.48 19.77
C GLU A 111 -9.93 -23.19 18.96
N ILE A 112 -9.84 -22.34 17.93
CA ILE A 112 -10.96 -22.06 17.01
C ILE A 112 -11.38 -23.33 16.25
N GLU A 113 -10.43 -24.12 15.77
CA GLU A 113 -10.75 -25.40 15.10
C GLU A 113 -11.42 -26.40 16.05
N GLU A 114 -10.94 -26.51 17.29
CA GLU A 114 -11.59 -27.34 18.31
C GLU A 114 -13.00 -26.85 18.62
N GLN A 115 -13.20 -25.55 18.79
CA GLN A 115 -14.52 -24.96 19.01
C GLN A 115 -15.46 -25.22 17.83
N LYS A 116 -14.97 -25.06 16.59
CA LYS A 116 -15.75 -25.39 15.38
C LYS A 116 -16.13 -26.87 15.34
N ARG A 117 -15.24 -27.79 15.71
CA ARG A 117 -15.56 -29.23 15.82
C ARG A 117 -16.62 -29.49 16.89
N ARG A 118 -16.51 -28.86 18.07
CA ARG A 118 -17.51 -28.98 19.14
C ARG A 118 -18.87 -28.44 18.71
N ILE A 119 -18.91 -27.28 18.04
CA ILE A 119 -20.13 -26.68 17.48
C ILE A 119 -20.75 -27.62 16.45
N ALA A 120 -19.98 -28.14 15.49
CA ALA A 120 -20.49 -29.08 14.49
C ALA A 120 -21.08 -30.37 15.10
N VAL A 121 -20.48 -30.88 16.17
CA VAL A 121 -21.02 -32.05 16.90
C VAL A 121 -22.34 -31.70 17.60
N LEU A 122 -22.42 -30.55 18.25
CA LEU A 122 -23.64 -30.09 18.92
C LEU A 122 -24.76 -29.79 17.91
N GLU A 123 -24.46 -29.14 16.79
CA GLU A 123 -25.39 -28.91 15.68
C GLU A 123 -25.90 -30.23 15.09
N LYS A 124 -25.04 -31.24 14.97
CA LYS A 124 -25.43 -32.59 14.54
C LYS A 124 -26.34 -33.28 15.57
N GLN A 125 -26.10 -33.10 16.87
CA GLN A 125 -26.96 -33.65 17.92
C GLN A 125 -28.33 -32.95 18.01
N VAL A 126 -28.36 -31.63 17.76
CA VAL A 126 -29.59 -30.83 17.70
C VAL A 126 -30.42 -31.17 16.47
N SER A 127 -29.78 -31.35 15.30
CA SER A 127 -30.45 -31.74 14.06
C SER A 127 -30.93 -33.20 14.05
N GLN A 128 -30.23 -34.12 14.72
CA GLN A 128 -30.64 -35.52 14.84
C GLN A 128 -31.71 -35.78 15.92
N GLY A 129 -32.17 -34.74 16.64
CA GLY A 129 -33.34 -34.82 17.53
C GLY A 129 -33.15 -35.73 18.76
N THR A 130 -31.92 -36.12 19.11
CA THR A 130 -31.62 -37.02 20.25
C THR A 130 -31.24 -36.30 21.55
N GLY A 131 -31.56 -35.02 21.69
CA GLY A 131 -31.38 -34.27 22.93
C GLY A 131 -32.53 -34.50 23.93
N PRO A 132 -32.27 -34.83 25.21
CA PRO A 132 -33.30 -34.94 26.22
C PRO A 132 -33.70 -33.53 26.67
N GLY A 133 -34.80 -33.00 26.13
CA GLY A 133 -35.38 -31.74 26.60
C GLY A 133 -36.01 -30.95 25.46
N GLY A 134 -37.32 -31.08 25.33
CA GLY A 134 -38.11 -30.27 24.40
C GLY A 134 -38.20 -28.80 24.81
N GLY A 135 -38.55 -27.98 23.84
CA GLY A 135 -39.14 -26.67 24.07
C GLY A 135 -38.25 -25.46 23.77
N GLY A 136 -38.34 -24.98 22.53
CA GLY A 136 -38.45 -23.55 22.26
C GLY A 136 -37.17 -22.76 21.94
N SER A 137 -37.31 -21.96 20.89
CA SER A 137 -36.76 -20.60 20.77
C SER A 137 -35.27 -20.41 20.42
N ARG A 138 -35.08 -19.74 19.27
CA ARG A 138 -34.13 -18.64 18.98
C ARG A 138 -32.76 -18.96 18.37
N ARG A 139 -32.63 -18.45 17.13
CA ARG A 139 -31.57 -17.58 16.57
C ARG A 139 -30.14 -18.10 16.71
N ASP A 140 -29.55 -18.52 15.59
CA ASP A 140 -28.85 -17.66 14.61
C ASP A 140 -27.55 -17.07 15.17
N SER A 141 -26.49 -17.31 14.40
CA SER A 141 -25.30 -16.48 14.13
C SER A 141 -24.02 -16.74 14.92
N GLU A 142 -22.81 -16.65 14.35
CA GLU A 142 -22.31 -16.66 12.95
C GLU A 142 -20.78 -16.56 13.12
N ALA A 143 -20.03 -17.37 12.37
CA ALA A 143 -18.58 -17.33 12.32
C ALA A 143 -18.11 -16.28 11.29
N PRO A 144 -16.92 -15.66 11.47
CA PRO A 144 -16.42 -14.65 10.56
C PRO A 144 -15.78 -15.27 9.30
N GLN A 145 -16.37 -14.91 8.17
CA GLN A 145 -15.78 -14.50 6.89
C GLN A 145 -14.44 -15.15 6.47
N ARG A 146 -14.53 -16.08 5.50
CA ARG A 146 -13.54 -16.22 4.44
C ARG A 146 -14.04 -15.45 3.21
N ASP A 147 -13.21 -14.54 2.71
CA ASP A 147 -13.37 -13.88 1.42
C ASP A 147 -13.32 -14.92 0.29
N SER A 148 -14.48 -15.39 -0.15
CA SER A 148 -14.72 -15.95 -1.48
C SER A 148 -16.22 -15.83 -1.72
N SER A 149 -16.57 -14.88 -2.59
CA SER A 149 -17.92 -14.64 -3.05
C SER A 149 -18.41 -15.83 -3.88
N ALA A 150 -18.89 -16.86 -3.21
CA ALA A 150 -19.91 -17.72 -3.79
C ALA A 150 -21.25 -17.08 -3.41
N GLU A 151 -21.92 -16.49 -4.40
CA GLU A 151 -23.34 -16.14 -4.27
C GLU A 151 -24.08 -17.39 -3.77
N PRO A 152 -24.86 -17.30 -2.68
CA PRO A 152 -25.75 -18.38 -2.35
C PRO A 152 -26.83 -18.41 -3.43
N GLU A 153 -26.72 -19.38 -4.33
CA GLU A 153 -27.81 -19.74 -5.22
C GLU A 153 -29.08 -19.93 -4.40
N PRO A 154 -30.23 -19.42 -4.88
CA PRO A 154 -31.48 -19.62 -4.20
C PRO A 154 -31.83 -21.11 -4.30
N GLU A 155 -31.61 -21.87 -3.24
CA GLU A 155 -32.28 -23.16 -3.08
C GLU A 155 -33.79 -22.92 -3.01
N LEU A 156 -34.40 -22.92 -4.18
CA LEU A 156 -35.83 -23.10 -4.42
C LEU A 156 -36.14 -24.57 -4.16
N SER A 157 -36.22 -24.93 -2.88
CA SER A 157 -37.06 -26.06 -2.49
C SER A 157 -38.52 -25.62 -2.65
N GLU A 158 -39.06 -25.83 -3.85
CA GLU A 158 -40.49 -25.80 -4.13
C GLU A 158 -41.13 -27.07 -3.54
N SER A 159 -41.34 -27.07 -2.23
CA SER A 159 -42.34 -27.94 -1.64
C SER A 159 -43.68 -27.23 -1.78
N ASP A 160 -44.43 -27.60 -2.83
CA ASP A 160 -45.81 -27.17 -3.12
C ASP A 160 -46.78 -27.76 -2.09
N SER A 161 -46.58 -27.38 -0.83
CA SER A 161 -47.51 -27.62 0.27
C SER A 161 -48.29 -26.34 0.49
N GLU A 162 -49.59 -26.45 0.74
CA GLU A 162 -50.52 -25.34 1.01
C GLU A 162 -50.05 -24.50 2.22
N GLU A 163 -49.04 -23.66 2.04
CA GLU A 163 -48.57 -22.69 3.02
C GLU A 163 -49.60 -21.56 3.07
N ASP A 164 -50.26 -21.41 4.22
CA ASP A 164 -51.20 -20.33 4.52
C ASP A 164 -50.59 -18.97 4.16
N GLU A 165 -51.37 -18.06 3.55
CA GLU A 165 -50.93 -16.70 3.14
C GLU A 165 -50.16 -15.95 4.25
N ALA A 166 -50.54 -16.16 5.51
CA ALA A 166 -49.86 -15.58 6.67
C ALA A 166 -48.38 -16.01 6.80
N THR A 167 -48.07 -17.27 6.48
CA THR A 167 -46.69 -17.79 6.54
C THR A 167 -45.82 -17.26 5.39
N LYS A 168 -46.43 -17.04 4.21
CA LYS A 168 -45.77 -16.41 3.05
C LYS A 168 -45.43 -14.95 3.32
N GLU A 169 -46.35 -14.20 3.95
CA GLU A 169 -46.10 -12.81 4.36
C GLU A 169 -45.01 -12.70 5.43
N GLU A 170 -45.02 -13.59 6.43
CA GLU A 170 -43.97 -13.62 7.45
C GLU A 170 -42.59 -13.90 6.84
N ARG A 171 -42.51 -14.84 5.88
CA ARG A 171 -41.27 -15.14 5.15
C ARG A 171 -40.79 -13.93 4.33
N ARG A 172 -41.69 -13.19 3.68
CA ARG A 172 -41.36 -11.95 2.95
C ARG A 172 -40.84 -10.86 3.89
N LYS A 173 -41.51 -10.63 5.03
CA LYS A 173 -41.03 -9.69 6.07
C LYS A 173 -39.65 -10.07 6.59
N ARG A 174 -39.39 -11.36 6.82
CA ARG A 174 -38.06 -11.84 7.23
C ARG A 174 -36.98 -11.61 6.17
N ARG A 175 -37.29 -11.76 4.89
CA ARG A 175 -36.38 -11.43 3.78
C ARG A 175 -36.07 -9.94 3.74
N LEU A 176 -37.10 -9.10 3.84
CA LEU A 176 -36.97 -7.65 3.81
C LEU A 176 -36.15 -7.11 5.00
N MET A 177 -36.40 -7.61 6.23
CA MET A 177 -35.59 -7.30 7.41
C MET A 177 -34.10 -7.60 7.19
N ARG A 178 -33.79 -8.76 6.59
CA ARG A 178 -32.40 -9.14 6.29
C ARG A 178 -31.78 -8.21 5.26
N GLU A 179 -32.52 -7.85 4.23
CA GLU A 179 -32.06 -6.93 3.18
C GLU A 179 -31.77 -5.53 3.73
N VAL A 180 -32.67 -4.97 4.55
CA VAL A 180 -32.45 -3.70 5.24
C VAL A 180 -31.19 -3.77 6.10
N LYS A 181 -31.01 -4.83 6.90
CA LYS A 181 -29.81 -5.01 7.74
C LYS A 181 -28.53 -5.08 6.89
N MET A 182 -28.58 -5.76 5.75
CA MET A 182 -27.47 -5.83 4.81
C MET A 182 -27.14 -4.45 4.21
N LEU A 183 -28.15 -3.69 3.81
CA LEU A 183 -27.97 -2.33 3.29
C LEU A 183 -27.41 -1.38 4.34
N GLN A 184 -27.88 -1.45 5.59
CA GLN A 184 -27.33 -0.68 6.72
C GLN A 184 -25.86 -1.00 6.96
N THR A 185 -25.52 -2.30 7.02
CA THR A 185 -24.13 -2.75 7.21
C THR A 185 -23.23 -2.32 6.04
N LYS A 186 -23.74 -2.42 4.81
CA LYS A 186 -23.04 -1.98 3.60
C LYS A 186 -22.79 -0.48 3.61
N LEU A 187 -23.80 0.32 3.96
CA LEU A 187 -23.70 1.78 4.07
C LEU A 187 -22.65 2.18 5.11
N ALA A 188 -22.66 1.57 6.29
CA ALA A 188 -21.65 1.82 7.33
C ALA A 188 -20.23 1.53 6.83
N ARG A 189 -20.02 0.37 6.20
CA ARG A 189 -18.72 0.00 5.59
C ARG A 189 -18.27 0.96 4.51
N LEU A 190 -19.19 1.47 3.69
CA LEU A 190 -18.87 2.45 2.64
C LEU A 190 -18.45 3.78 3.25
N LYS A 191 -19.16 4.28 4.26
CA LYS A 191 -18.81 5.50 5.00
C LYS A 191 -17.44 5.39 5.66
N ASP A 192 -17.12 4.26 6.27
CA ASP A 192 -15.80 4.04 6.87
C ASP A 192 -14.69 4.02 5.82
N LYS A 193 -14.91 3.36 4.67
CA LYS A 193 -13.98 3.37 3.54
C LYS A 193 -13.80 4.77 2.97
N GLU A 194 -14.87 5.55 2.86
CA GLU A 194 -14.83 6.93 2.38
C GLU A 194 -13.98 7.81 3.31
N LYS A 195 -14.17 7.70 4.63
CA LYS A 195 -13.34 8.38 5.63
C LYS A 195 -11.87 8.01 5.50
N MET A 196 -11.57 6.73 5.29
CA MET A 196 -10.19 6.27 5.08
C MET A 196 -9.60 6.82 3.77
N SER A 197 -10.36 6.83 2.68
CA SER A 197 -9.92 7.40 1.40
C SER A 197 -9.75 8.92 1.46
N LYS A 198 -10.57 9.65 2.24
CA LYS A 198 -10.40 11.08 2.49
C LYS A 198 -9.10 11.37 3.26
N LYS A 199 -8.82 10.61 4.33
CA LYS A 199 -7.55 10.70 5.07
C LYS A 199 -6.33 10.38 4.19
N GLU A 200 -6.45 9.38 3.33
CA GLU A 200 -5.42 9.08 2.33
C GLU A 200 -5.21 10.27 1.38
N ARG A 201 -6.28 10.90 0.88
CA ARG A 201 -6.19 12.10 0.02
C ARG A 201 -5.41 13.23 0.68
N GLU A 202 -5.71 13.52 1.95
CA GLU A 202 -4.97 14.51 2.74
C GLU A 202 -3.49 14.15 2.88
N GLY A 203 -3.19 12.88 3.21
CA GLY A 203 -1.81 12.40 3.28
C GLY A 203 -1.06 12.52 1.95
N LEU A 204 -1.73 12.31 0.82
CA LEU A 204 -1.16 12.50 -0.52
C LEU A 204 -0.93 13.97 -0.85
N LYS A 205 -1.86 14.87 -0.50
CA LYS A 205 -1.67 16.32 -0.63
C LYS A 205 -0.46 16.79 0.18
N ASP A 206 -0.30 16.33 1.41
CA ASP A 206 0.85 16.66 2.25
C ASP A 206 2.16 16.11 1.68
N ALA A 207 2.15 14.88 1.17
CA ALA A 207 3.31 14.28 0.51
C ALA A 207 3.71 15.06 -0.76
N MET A 208 2.72 15.56 -1.51
CA MET A 208 2.93 16.40 -2.69
C MET A 208 3.60 17.72 -2.34
N LYS A 209 3.09 18.43 -1.32
CA LYS A 209 3.69 19.67 -0.81
C LYS A 209 5.13 19.45 -0.33
N LYS A 210 5.38 18.38 0.44
CA LYS A 210 6.74 18.01 0.89
C LYS A 210 7.69 17.75 -0.27
N ALA A 211 7.24 17.03 -1.31
CA ALA A 211 8.05 16.76 -2.49
C ALA A 211 8.36 18.04 -3.28
N GLN A 212 7.40 18.97 -3.40
CA GLN A 212 7.62 20.27 -4.04
C GLN A 212 8.65 21.13 -3.28
N VAL A 213 8.56 21.20 -1.94
CA VAL A 213 9.55 21.91 -1.12
C VAL A 213 10.94 21.31 -1.29
N ALA A 214 11.04 19.98 -1.21
CA ALA A 214 12.31 19.29 -1.43
C ALA A 214 12.89 19.57 -2.83
N LEU A 215 12.06 19.63 -3.87
CA LEU A 215 12.50 19.96 -5.23
C LEU A 215 13.05 21.39 -5.32
N LYS A 216 12.38 22.37 -4.68
CA LYS A 216 12.85 23.76 -4.62
C LYS A 216 14.20 23.86 -3.90
N GLU A 217 14.36 23.17 -2.78
CA GLU A 217 15.62 23.13 -2.03
C GLU A 217 16.76 22.50 -2.84
N GLU A 218 16.52 21.38 -3.52
CA GLU A 218 17.55 20.72 -4.34
C GLU A 218 17.95 21.54 -5.56
N LYS A 219 16.99 22.25 -6.19
CA LYS A 219 17.31 23.22 -7.25
C LYS A 219 18.15 24.38 -6.72
N LYS A 220 17.88 24.88 -5.51
CA LYS A 220 18.68 25.93 -4.88
C LYS A 220 20.11 25.45 -4.61
N LYS A 221 20.30 24.24 -4.10
CA LYS A 221 21.62 23.62 -3.92
C LYS A 221 22.38 23.49 -5.23
N TYR A 222 21.72 22.99 -6.27
CA TYR A 222 22.32 22.85 -7.60
C TYR A 222 22.81 24.19 -8.16
N ARG A 223 21.98 25.24 -8.06
CA ARG A 223 22.38 26.60 -8.47
C ARG A 223 23.56 27.14 -7.67
N GLY A 224 23.63 26.83 -6.37
CA GLY A 224 24.78 27.17 -5.52
C GLY A 224 26.07 26.53 -6.03
N LEU A 225 26.04 25.21 -6.27
CA LEU A 225 27.17 24.47 -6.83
C LEU A 225 27.56 24.98 -8.23
N GLN A 226 26.59 25.34 -9.07
CA GLN A 226 26.85 25.91 -10.38
C GLN A 226 27.63 27.23 -10.28
N LYS A 227 27.26 28.12 -9.35
CA LYS A 227 28.02 29.36 -9.09
C LYS A 227 29.45 29.08 -8.60
N GLU A 228 29.65 28.05 -7.78
CA GLU A 228 30.99 27.65 -7.33
C GLU A 228 31.85 27.11 -8.48
N VAL A 229 31.26 26.29 -9.36
CA VAL A 229 31.91 25.82 -10.60
C VAL A 229 32.30 26.99 -11.48
N ASP A 230 31.40 27.95 -11.72
CA ASP A 230 31.69 29.15 -12.52
C ASP A 230 32.80 29.99 -11.91
N LYS A 231 32.83 30.12 -10.58
CA LYS A 231 33.89 30.82 -9.85
C LYS A 231 35.25 30.11 -10.00
N MET A 232 35.30 28.79 -9.90
CA MET A 232 36.53 28.04 -10.14
C MET A 232 36.98 28.10 -11.60
N ALA A 233 36.04 28.04 -12.55
CA ALA A 233 36.35 28.19 -13.97
C ALA A 233 36.94 29.58 -14.27
N LYS A 234 36.42 30.64 -13.64
CA LYS A 234 36.98 31.99 -13.73
C LYS A 234 38.38 32.05 -13.13
N LEU A 235 38.59 31.55 -11.91
CA LEU A 235 39.92 31.51 -11.28
C LEU A 235 40.94 30.73 -12.13
N MET A 236 40.54 29.60 -12.72
CA MET A 236 41.39 28.80 -13.61
C MET A 236 41.73 29.53 -14.92
N LYS A 237 40.84 30.39 -15.39
CA LYS A 237 41.04 31.21 -16.61
C LYS A 237 41.87 32.47 -16.34
N ASP A 238 41.72 33.06 -15.16
CA ASP A 238 42.43 34.27 -14.73
C ASP A 238 43.91 33.99 -14.36
N VAL A 239 44.35 32.72 -14.34
CA VAL A 239 45.79 32.37 -14.29
C VAL A 239 46.51 32.70 -15.61
N ASP A 240 45.79 32.93 -16.72
CA ASP A 240 46.40 33.19 -18.04
C ASP A 240 46.37 34.67 -18.50
N VAL A 241 45.66 35.60 -17.83
CA VAL A 241 45.68 37.04 -18.21
C VAL A 241 45.38 37.95 -17.00
N ASP A 242 46.36 38.78 -16.63
CA ASP A 242 46.19 39.93 -15.71
C ASP A 242 45.16 40.95 -16.25
N GLU A 243 44.46 41.61 -15.32
CA GLU A 243 43.61 42.84 -15.42
C GLU A 243 42.08 42.67 -15.30
N ASP A 244 41.57 43.14 -14.14
CA ASP A 244 40.34 43.90 -13.89
C ASP A 244 38.98 43.41 -14.45
N GLU A 245 38.12 42.90 -13.56
CA GLU A 245 36.84 43.56 -13.20
C GLU A 245 36.11 42.70 -12.14
N GLU A 246 36.19 43.17 -10.89
CA GLU A 246 35.21 42.86 -9.84
C GLU A 246 33.88 43.50 -10.24
N LYS A 247 33.01 42.72 -10.87
CA LYS A 247 31.56 42.94 -10.75
C LYS A 247 31.00 41.85 -9.86
N GLU A 248 30.87 42.19 -8.58
CA GLU A 248 29.80 41.65 -7.74
C GLU A 248 28.48 42.01 -8.43
N GLU A 249 27.95 41.11 -9.25
CA GLU A 249 26.51 41.11 -9.49
C GLU A 249 25.85 40.53 -8.24
N GLU A 250 25.54 41.42 -7.31
CA GLU A 250 24.36 41.31 -6.45
C GLU A 250 23.14 41.18 -7.35
N ASP A 251 22.82 39.96 -7.78
CA ASP A 251 21.45 39.67 -8.21
C ASP A 251 20.66 39.20 -7.00
N GLU A 252 20.07 40.22 -6.36
CA GLU A 252 18.73 40.18 -5.79
C GLU A 252 17.75 39.57 -6.83
N GLU A 253 17.63 38.25 -6.87
CA GLU A 253 16.47 37.61 -7.50
C GLU A 253 15.66 36.88 -6.44
N GLU A 254 14.69 37.65 -5.93
CA GLU A 254 13.33 37.24 -5.57
C GLU A 254 13.26 35.98 -4.69
N GLU A 255 13.21 36.23 -3.37
CA GLU A 255 12.10 35.69 -2.61
C GLU A 255 10.80 36.11 -3.33
N THR A 256 10.37 35.33 -4.33
CA THR A 256 8.96 35.29 -4.65
C THR A 256 8.29 34.75 -3.40
N GLU A 257 7.86 35.69 -2.56
CA GLU A 257 6.79 35.51 -1.60
C GLU A 257 5.74 34.58 -2.18
N GLU A 258 5.36 33.57 -1.39
CA GLU A 258 3.95 33.20 -1.20
C GLU A 258 3.06 33.40 -2.44
N SER A 259 3.33 32.65 -3.51
CA SER A 259 2.36 32.46 -4.59
C SER A 259 2.29 30.97 -4.91
N ASP A 260 1.73 30.25 -3.95
CA ASP A 260 0.89 29.08 -4.23
C ASP A 260 -0.51 29.42 -3.68
N ASP A 261 -1.03 30.57 -4.10
CA ASP A 261 -2.48 30.77 -4.30
C ASP A 261 -2.89 30.02 -5.58
N GLU A 262 -2.50 28.74 -5.68
CA GLU A 262 -3.18 27.80 -6.56
C GLU A 262 -4.45 27.40 -5.84
N SER A 263 -5.41 28.33 -5.83
CA SER A 263 -6.83 28.05 -6.01
C SER A 263 -7.24 26.63 -5.58
N ASP A 264 -7.21 26.33 -4.28
CA ASP A 264 -7.98 25.23 -3.65
C ASP A 264 -9.47 25.66 -3.59
N SER A 265 -9.91 26.37 -4.64
CA SER A 265 -11.25 26.80 -4.93
C SER A 265 -12.00 25.57 -5.44
N GLU A 266 -12.94 25.12 -4.61
CA GLU A 266 -14.15 24.45 -5.05
C GLU A 266 -14.01 22.99 -5.54
N GLU A 267 -13.31 22.12 -4.80
CA GLU A 267 -13.59 20.67 -4.86
C GLU A 267 -13.62 20.01 -3.48
N SER A 268 -13.88 20.81 -2.44
CA SER A 268 -14.68 20.34 -1.31
C SER A 268 -16.15 20.57 -1.68
N GLY A 269 -16.60 19.86 -2.73
CA GLY A 269 -18.00 19.83 -3.11
C GLY A 269 -18.81 19.43 -1.89
N SER A 270 -19.43 20.44 -1.27
CA SER A 270 -20.81 20.51 -0.81
C SER A 270 -21.57 19.17 -0.86
N ASP A 271 -21.15 18.20 -0.07
CA ASP A 271 -21.87 16.93 0.14
C ASP A 271 -21.84 16.52 1.62
N GLU A 272 -21.42 17.41 2.52
CA GLU A 272 -21.69 17.28 3.96
C GLU A 272 -23.13 17.74 4.31
N GLU A 273 -23.83 18.40 3.38
CA GLU A 273 -25.14 19.02 3.60
C GLU A 273 -26.30 18.19 3.02
N SER A 274 -26.35 16.88 3.33
CA SER A 274 -27.61 16.11 3.32
C SER A 274 -27.50 14.78 4.07
N GLU A 275 -26.74 14.72 5.17
CA GLU A 275 -26.66 13.52 6.02
C GLU A 275 -27.92 13.30 6.89
N SER A 276 -28.87 14.25 6.90
CA SER A 276 -30.08 14.18 7.73
C SER A 276 -31.33 13.71 6.96
N GLU A 277 -31.32 12.44 6.57
CA GLU A 277 -32.56 11.65 6.43
C GLU A 277 -32.30 10.24 6.96
N SER A 278 -31.94 10.12 8.24
CA SER A 278 -32.24 8.87 8.95
C SER A 278 -33.76 8.83 9.09
N GLU A 279 -34.41 7.90 8.38
CA GLU A 279 -35.80 7.58 8.67
C GLU A 279 -35.93 7.21 10.16
N ASP A 280 -37.06 7.55 10.77
CA ASP A 280 -37.36 7.19 12.16
C ASP A 280 -37.08 5.70 12.39
N GLU A 281 -36.48 5.34 13.52
CA GLU A 281 -36.12 3.95 13.84
C GLU A 281 -37.34 2.99 13.78
N ASP A 282 -38.55 3.55 13.90
CA ASP A 282 -39.85 2.88 13.84
C ASP A 282 -40.46 2.76 12.43
N ALA A 283 -39.80 3.26 11.37
CA ALA A 283 -40.32 3.17 10.00
C ALA A 283 -40.39 1.71 9.50
N ASP A 284 -41.37 1.43 8.63
CA ASP A 284 -41.52 0.12 7.99
C ASP A 284 -40.26 -0.26 7.19
N ASP A 285 -39.91 -1.54 7.16
CA ASP A 285 -38.70 -2.02 6.48
C ASP A 285 -38.69 -1.72 4.97
N GLU A 286 -39.86 -1.58 4.34
CA GLU A 286 -39.95 -1.18 2.92
C GLU A 286 -39.46 0.25 2.70
N LYS A 287 -39.85 1.18 3.59
CA LYS A 287 -39.41 2.57 3.54
C LYS A 287 -37.90 2.65 3.79
N LYS A 288 -37.42 1.93 4.82
CA LYS A 288 -36.00 1.83 5.15
C LYS A 288 -35.18 1.35 3.96
N LYS A 289 -35.66 0.35 3.24
CA LYS A 289 -35.01 -0.13 2.01
C LYS A 289 -34.97 0.97 0.95
N THR A 290 -36.09 1.62 0.65
CA THR A 290 -36.17 2.67 -0.38
C THR A 290 -35.28 3.89 -0.09
N ASN A 291 -35.02 4.21 1.18
CA ASN A 291 -34.08 5.26 1.57
C ASN A 291 -32.62 4.80 1.53
N LEU A 292 -32.33 3.58 1.98
CA LEU A 292 -30.96 3.07 2.07
C LEU A 292 -30.33 2.77 0.71
N GLU A 293 -31.09 2.23 -0.24
CA GLU A 293 -30.60 1.91 -1.58
C GLU A 293 -29.94 3.10 -2.32
N PRO A 294 -30.58 4.27 -2.47
CA PRO A 294 -29.96 5.41 -3.14
C PRO A 294 -28.75 5.93 -2.36
N ARG A 295 -28.77 5.88 -1.03
CA ARG A 295 -27.62 6.30 -0.19
C ARG A 295 -26.42 5.38 -0.39
N VAL A 296 -26.63 4.07 -0.40
CA VAL A 296 -25.58 3.09 -0.72
C VAL A 296 -24.98 3.39 -2.09
N LYS A 297 -25.81 3.61 -3.13
CA LYS A 297 -25.34 3.94 -4.48
C LYS A 297 -24.54 5.25 -4.53
N ARG A 298 -24.96 6.29 -3.79
CA ARG A 298 -24.22 7.55 -3.68
C ARG A 298 -22.83 7.35 -3.07
N HIS A 299 -22.74 6.69 -1.91
CA HIS A 299 -21.43 6.44 -1.27
C HIS A 299 -20.55 5.49 -2.08
N GLU A 300 -21.11 4.55 -2.84
CA GLU A 300 -20.34 3.75 -3.80
C GLU A 300 -19.71 4.62 -4.90
N GLY A 301 -20.49 5.55 -5.47
CA GLY A 301 -20.01 6.50 -6.48
C GLY A 301 -18.93 7.42 -5.94
N LEU A 302 -19.17 8.03 -4.76
CA LEU A 302 -18.21 8.90 -4.09
C LEU A 302 -16.91 8.17 -3.76
N LEU A 303 -17.00 6.96 -3.21
CA LEU A 303 -15.82 6.15 -2.90
C LEU A 303 -15.03 5.79 -4.16
N ALA A 304 -15.70 5.46 -5.27
CA ALA A 304 -15.03 5.18 -6.54
C ALA A 304 -14.31 6.41 -7.09
N ALA A 305 -14.94 7.59 -7.05
CA ALA A 305 -14.35 8.85 -7.45
C ALA A 305 -13.13 9.21 -6.59
N LEU A 306 -13.25 9.10 -5.25
CA LEU A 306 -12.15 9.34 -4.32
C LEU A 306 -10.97 8.40 -4.57
N LYS A 307 -11.19 7.10 -4.78
CA LYS A 307 -10.11 6.16 -5.10
C LYS A 307 -9.40 6.52 -6.40
N LYS A 308 -10.14 6.91 -7.44
CA LYS A 308 -9.56 7.38 -8.70
C LYS A 308 -8.74 8.66 -8.50
N GLY A 309 -9.26 9.62 -7.73
CA GLY A 309 -8.54 10.84 -7.37
C GLY A 309 -7.25 10.56 -6.60
N ASN A 310 -7.30 9.68 -5.60
CA ASN A 310 -6.12 9.27 -4.82
C ASN A 310 -5.07 8.61 -5.71
N TYR A 311 -5.47 7.76 -6.66
CA TYR A 311 -4.54 7.17 -7.62
C TYR A 311 -3.82 8.24 -8.46
N LEU A 312 -4.52 9.28 -8.91
CA LEU A 312 -3.92 10.40 -9.64
C LEU A 312 -2.97 11.23 -8.75
N HIS A 313 -3.37 11.54 -7.51
CA HIS A 313 -2.51 12.25 -6.58
C HIS A 313 -1.24 11.45 -6.25
N GLN A 314 -1.36 10.14 -6.05
CA GLN A 314 -0.21 9.26 -5.83
C GLN A 314 0.74 9.28 -7.03
N ALA A 315 0.24 9.16 -8.26
CA ALA A 315 1.08 9.25 -9.46
C ALA A 315 1.80 10.60 -9.57
N ASN A 316 1.14 11.70 -9.20
CA ASN A 316 1.76 13.03 -9.17
C ASN A 316 2.86 13.14 -8.10
N VAL A 317 2.63 12.57 -6.91
CA VAL A 317 3.64 12.49 -5.85
C VAL A 317 4.86 11.71 -6.32
N ASP A 318 4.66 10.56 -6.98
CA ASP A 318 5.76 9.73 -7.47
C ASP A 318 6.56 10.44 -8.56
N ARG A 319 5.89 11.11 -9.50
CA ARG A 319 6.56 11.95 -10.50
C ARG A 319 7.42 13.05 -9.85
N LEU A 320 6.89 13.76 -8.85
CA LEU A 320 7.65 14.80 -8.15
C LEU A 320 8.86 14.22 -7.41
N LYS A 321 8.72 13.05 -6.78
CA LYS A 321 9.85 12.36 -6.13
C LYS A 321 10.92 11.93 -7.13
N ASP A 322 10.54 11.50 -8.33
CA ASP A 322 11.49 11.20 -9.41
C ASP A 322 12.23 12.46 -9.87
N GLU A 323 11.53 13.59 -9.99
CA GLU A 323 12.14 14.89 -10.30
C GLU A 323 13.12 15.33 -9.20
N VAL A 324 12.77 15.15 -7.92
CA VAL A 324 13.68 15.40 -6.79
C VAL A 324 14.92 14.52 -6.86
N SER A 325 14.75 13.22 -7.12
CA SER A 325 15.88 12.28 -7.23
C SER A 325 16.82 12.65 -8.36
N LYS A 326 16.28 12.97 -9.55
CA LYS A 326 17.08 13.44 -10.69
C LYS A 326 17.84 14.73 -10.38
N GLN A 327 17.20 15.67 -9.69
CA GLN A 327 17.85 16.91 -9.31
C GLN A 327 18.96 16.68 -8.28
N ARG A 328 18.76 15.77 -7.33
CA ARG A 328 19.79 15.35 -6.37
C ARG A 328 20.98 14.72 -7.07
N GLU A 329 20.75 13.78 -7.97
CA GLU A 329 21.81 13.13 -8.76
C GLU A 329 22.63 14.18 -9.54
N ALA A 330 21.97 15.16 -10.15
CA ALA A 330 22.65 16.26 -10.85
C ALA A 330 23.50 17.12 -9.90
N SER A 331 22.98 17.44 -8.71
CA SER A 331 23.74 18.16 -7.68
C SER A 331 24.95 17.37 -7.20
N GLU A 332 24.78 16.08 -6.92
CA GLU A 332 25.88 15.24 -6.45
C GLU A 332 26.94 15.02 -7.53
N LEU A 333 26.55 14.90 -8.81
CA LEU A 333 27.50 14.82 -9.91
C LEU A 333 28.33 16.09 -10.03
N LEU A 334 27.67 17.26 -10.01
CA LEU A 334 28.36 18.54 -10.07
C LEU A 334 29.30 18.75 -8.88
N GLN A 335 28.88 18.33 -7.69
CA GLN A 335 29.69 18.36 -6.49
C GLN A 335 30.91 17.44 -6.60
N ARG A 336 30.74 16.21 -7.11
CA ARG A 336 31.86 15.27 -7.34
C ARG A 336 32.85 15.83 -8.35
N ASP A 337 32.38 16.44 -9.42
CA ASP A 337 33.24 17.08 -10.43
C ASP A 337 34.02 18.24 -9.81
N LEU A 338 33.35 19.07 -8.99
CA LEU A 338 33.99 20.17 -8.26
C LEU A 338 35.07 19.67 -7.29
N ASP A 339 34.75 18.64 -6.51
CA ASP A 339 35.68 18.01 -5.57
C ASP A 339 36.89 17.39 -6.29
N SER A 340 36.67 16.77 -7.46
CA SER A 340 37.73 16.22 -8.30
C SER A 340 38.69 17.32 -8.78
N VAL A 341 38.15 18.41 -9.33
CA VAL A 341 38.95 19.56 -9.79
C VAL A 341 39.73 20.17 -8.62
N LEU A 342 39.09 20.37 -7.46
CA LEU A 342 39.76 20.85 -6.25
C LEU A 342 40.90 19.92 -5.81
N SER A 343 40.70 18.60 -5.92
CA SER A 343 41.73 17.62 -5.56
C SER A 343 42.91 17.58 -6.54
N GLU A 344 42.70 17.96 -7.80
CA GLU A 344 43.77 18.09 -8.80
C GLU A 344 44.56 19.42 -8.66
N LEU A 345 43.93 20.45 -8.07
CA LEU A 345 44.52 21.78 -7.82
C LEU A 345 45.36 21.86 -6.54
N GLY A 346 45.10 20.98 -5.56
CA GLY A 346 45.86 20.88 -4.30
C GLY A 346 46.98 19.85 -4.36
#